data_AF-A0A961XMM4-F1
#
_entry.id   AF-A0A961XMM4-F1
#
_cell.length_a   1.000
_cell.length_b   1.000
_cell.length_c   1.000
_cell.angle_alpha   90.00
_cell.angle_beta   90.00
_cell.angle_gamma   90.00
#
_symmetry.space_group_name_H-M   'P 1'
#
loop_
_entity.id
_entity.type
_entity.pdbx_description
1 polymer ?
#
loop_
_entity_poly.entity_id
_entity_poly.type
_entity_poly.pdbx_seq_one_letter_code
_entity_poly.pdbx_strand_id
1 'polypeptide(L)' 'MTEPTLADILAAACAISGIAARTPLVPSPFLTRLAGHDFLLKLENTQPIGAFKLRGAVNAVFA' A
#
# COMPACT_ATOMS: atom_id res chain seq x y z
N MET A 1 1.39 24.07 4.83
CA MET A 1 1.79 22.64 4.76
C MET A 1 2.36 22.41 3.37
N THR A 2 3.58 21.88 3.28
CA THR A 2 4.21 21.53 2.00
C THR A 2 3.64 20.22 1.48
N GLU A 3 3.54 20.10 0.16
CA GLU A 3 3.11 18.86 -0.48
C GLU A 3 4.19 17.78 -0.32
N PRO A 4 3.83 16.52 0.02
CA PRO A 4 4.79 15.45 0.14
C PRO A 4 5.45 15.14 -1.20
N THR A 5 6.75 14.92 -1.16
CA THR A 5 7.59 14.56 -2.29
C THR A 5 7.77 13.04 -2.38
N LEU A 6 8.37 12.57 -3.47
CA LEU A 6 8.79 11.17 -3.57
C LEU A 6 9.76 10.77 -2.44
N ALA A 7 10.64 11.68 -2.01
CA ALA A 7 11.57 11.40 -0.92
C ALA A 7 10.84 11.11 0.39
N ASP A 8 9.76 11.83 0.69
CA ASP A 8 8.92 11.60 1.87
C ASP A 8 8.26 10.21 1.83
N ILE A 9 7.80 9.78 0.65
CA ILE A 9 7.20 8.45 0.45
C ILE A 9 8.24 7.34 0.64
N LEU A 10 9.46 7.53 0.12
CA LEU A 10 10.55 6.55 0.27
C LEU A 10 11.03 6.46 1.73
N ALA A 11 11.14 7.59 2.43
CA ALA A 11 11.43 7.63 3.85
C ALA A 11 10.34 6.89 4.66
N ALA A 12 9.07 7.15 4.36
CA ALA A 12 7.94 6.45 4.97
C ALA A 12 7.99 4.94 4.73
N ALA A 13 8.34 4.50 3.52
CA ALA A 13 8.48 3.08 3.20
C ALA A 13 9.56 2.40 4.05
N CYS A 14 10.67 3.09 4.34
CA CYS A 14 11.70 2.60 5.25
C CYS A 14 11.19 2.55 6.69
N ALA A 15 10.53 3.61 7.16
CA ALA A 15 10.06 3.73 8.55
C ALA A 15 9.01 2.67 8.93
N ILE A 16 8.09 2.34 8.01
CA ILE A 16 7.03 1.36 8.28
C ILE A 16 7.44 -0.09 7.98
N SER A 17 8.67 -0.32 7.53
CA SER A 17 9.17 -1.65 7.16
C SER A 17 9.16 -2.58 8.38
N GLY A 18 8.67 -3.82 8.21
CA GLY A 18 8.52 -4.78 9.29
C GLY A 18 7.28 -4.58 10.17
N ILE A 19 6.64 -3.42 10.13
CA ILE A 19 5.36 -3.15 10.81
C ILE A 19 4.19 -3.31 9.83
N ALA A 20 4.27 -2.63 8.68
CA ALA A 20 3.30 -2.79 7.62
C ALA A 20 3.64 -4.02 6.76
N ALA A 21 2.66 -4.90 6.58
CA ALA A 21 2.77 -6.06 5.71
C ALA A 21 2.97 -5.65 4.24
N ARG A 22 3.79 -6.43 3.53
CA ARG A 22 3.84 -6.44 2.07
C ARG A 22 2.65 -7.23 1.54
N THR A 23 1.51 -6.57 1.46
CA THR A 23 0.25 -7.14 0.94
C THR A 23 0.43 -7.65 -0.50
N PRO A 24 -0.29 -8.70 -0.91
CA PRO A 24 -0.09 -9.32 -2.21
C PRO A 24 -0.63 -8.48 -3.37
N LEU A 25 -0.10 -8.74 -4.56
CA LEU A 25 -0.74 -8.41 -5.83
C LEU A 25 -1.40 -9.69 -6.35
N VAL A 26 -2.73 -9.67 -6.49
CA VAL A 26 -3.50 -10.84 -6.90
C VAL A 26 -4.16 -10.59 -8.25
N PRO A 27 -3.96 -11.45 -9.26
CA PRO A 27 -4.63 -11.32 -10.55
C PRO A 27 -6.16 -11.40 -10.41
N SER A 28 -6.88 -10.55 -11.15
CA SER A 28 -8.34 -10.61 -11.25
C SER A 28 -8.76 -10.98 -12.67
N PRO A 29 -9.11 -12.24 -12.95
CA PRO A 29 -9.53 -12.66 -14.29
C PRO A 29 -10.75 -11.89 -14.81
N PHE A 30 -11.66 -11.51 -13.92
CA PHE A 30 -12.83 -10.71 -14.27
C PHE A 30 -12.42 -9.31 -14.76
N LEU A 31 -11.57 -8.62 -13.99
CA LEU A 31 -11.14 -7.26 -14.34
C LEU A 31 -10.16 -7.27 -15.52
N THR A 32 -9.32 -8.30 -15.66
CA THR A 32 -8.46 -8.47 -16.85
C THR A 32 -9.30 -8.53 -18.13
N ARG A 33 -10.39 -9.31 -18.13
CA ARG A 33 -11.30 -9.37 -19.29
C ARG A 33 -11.99 -8.03 -19.58
N LEU A 34 -12.36 -7.30 -18.53
CA LEU A 34 -13.03 -6.00 -18.67
C LEU A 34 -12.07 -4.90 -19.16
N ALA A 35 -10.84 -4.88 -18.64
CA ALA A 35 -9.82 -3.89 -18.97
C ALA A 35 -9.09 -4.16 -20.29
N GLY A 36 -9.11 -5.41 -20.78
CA GLY A 36 -8.39 -5.82 -21.99
C GLY A 36 -6.87 -6.00 -21.79
N HIS A 37 -6.39 -5.96 -20.55
CA HIS A 37 -5.00 -6.18 -20.17
C HIS A 37 -4.92 -6.72 -18.74
N ASP A 38 -3.74 -7.17 -18.30
CA ASP A 38 -3.55 -7.70 -16.94
C ASP A 38 -4.01 -6.72 -15.87
N PHE A 39 -4.85 -7.22 -14.95
CA PHE A 39 -5.35 -6.46 -13.82
C PHE A 39 -4.97 -7.16 -12.51
N LEU A 40 -4.13 -6.49 -11.71
CA LEU A 40 -3.69 -6.97 -10.41
C LEU A 40 -4.32 -6.15 -9.29
N LEU A 41 -4.86 -6.83 -8.29
CA LEU A 41 -5.42 -6.25 -7.09
C LEU A 41 -4.37 -6.16 -6.00
N LYS A 42 -4.11 -4.95 -5.50
CA LYS A 42 -3.29 -4.71 -4.31
C LYS A 42 -4.19 -4.84 -3.06
N LEU A 43 -4.13 -5.98 -2.39
CA LEU A 43 -5.09 -6.35 -1.34
C LEU A 43 -4.75 -5.71 0.02
N GLU A 44 -4.95 -4.41 0.17
CA GLU A 44 -4.71 -3.72 1.46
C GLU A 44 -5.67 -4.14 2.58
N ASN A 45 -6.74 -4.88 2.27
CA ASN A 45 -7.56 -5.56 3.27
C ASN A 45 -6.82 -6.71 3.99
N THR A 46 -5.64 -7.13 3.48
CA THR A 46 -4.76 -8.12 4.14
C THR A 46 -3.68 -7.49 5.02
N GLN A 47 -3.68 -6.16 5.17
CA GLN A 47 -2.89 -5.48 6.18
C GLN A 47 -3.37 -5.93 7.60
N PRO A 48 -2.53 -5.96 8.66
CA PRO A 48 -2.92 -6.49 9.97
C PRO A 48 -4.19 -5.89 10.59
N ILE A 49 -4.53 -4.65 10.25
CA ILE A 49 -5.75 -3.97 10.72
C ILE A 49 -6.93 -4.07 9.73
N GLY A 50 -6.81 -4.86 8.66
CA GLY A 50 -7.83 -5.00 7.62
C GLY A 50 -7.92 -3.83 6.63
N ALA A 51 -6.99 -2.87 6.65
CA ALA A 51 -6.98 -1.72 5.75
C ALA A 51 -5.60 -1.07 5.60
N PHE A 52 -5.44 -0.26 4.56
CA PHE A 52 -4.19 0.46 4.24
C PHE A 52 -3.72 1.46 5.32
N LYS A 53 -4.60 1.85 6.24
CA LYS A 53 -4.40 2.98 7.16
C LYS A 53 -3.26 2.76 8.17
N LEU A 54 -2.87 1.52 8.43
CA LEU A 54 -1.72 1.21 9.29
C LEU A 54 -0.46 1.92 8.80
N ARG A 55 -0.28 2.02 7.48
CA ARG A 55 0.88 2.66 6.85
C ARG A 55 1.00 4.12 7.28
N GLY A 56 -0.06 4.90 7.05
CA GLY A 56 -0.09 6.33 7.39
C GLY A 56 -0.05 6.57 8.89
N ALA A 57 -0.77 5.76 9.68
CA ALA A 57 -0.79 5.88 11.13
C ALA A 57 0.59 5.64 11.76
N VAL A 58 1.29 4.57 11.35
CA VAL A 58 2.63 4.27 11.85
C VAL A 58 3.62 5.35 11.42
N ASN A 59 3.58 5.79 10.16
CA ASN A 59 4.45 6.85 9.69
C ASN A 59 4.22 8.18 10.44
N ALA A 60 2.97 8.55 10.73
CA ALA A 60 2.68 9.81 11.40
C ALA A 60 3.07 9.82 12.88
N VAL A 61 3.09 8.66 13.54
CA VAL A 61 3.35 8.54 14.98
C VAL A 61 4.81 8.24 15.29
N PHE A 62 5.48 7.45 14.45
CA PHE A 62 6.80 6.88 14.75
C PHE A 62 7.92 7.32 13.80
N ALA A 63 7.61 7.96 12.67
CA ALA A 63 8.61 8.44 11.71
C ALA A 63 8.93 9.92 11.86
#